data_AF-A0A136HNU2-F1
#
_entry.id   AF-A0A136HNU2-F1
#
_cell.length_a   1.000
_cell.length_b   1.000
_cell.length_c   1.000
_cell.angle_alpha   90.00
_cell.angle_beta   90.00
_cell.angle_gamma   90.00
#
_symmetry.space_group_name_H-M   'P 1'
#
loop_
_entity.id
_entity.type
_entity.pdbx_description
1 polymer ?
#
loop_
_entity_poly.entity_id
_entity_poly.type
_entity_poly.pdbx_seq_one_letter_code
_entity_poly.pdbx_strand_id
1 'polypeptide(L)'
;MTSSDKALKNAFDRRQSNLQIGGSGRVIALLADDLKGSRHQKFILELATGQTLLVAHNIDLAPRISGLSVGDQVKFFGEYEWNAKGGVMHWTHHDPKGRHEGGWLVHNGTIYQ
;
A
#
# COMPACT_ATOMS: atom_id res chain seq x y z
N MET A 1 -3.26 6.21 -17.61
CA MET A 1 -2.21 5.65 -16.73
C MET A 1 -1.18 6.73 -16.44
N THR A 2 -0.89 6.93 -15.16
CA THR A 2 0.12 7.87 -14.65
C THR A 2 1.54 7.31 -14.81
N SER A 3 2.57 8.11 -14.51
CA SER A 3 3.97 7.64 -14.48
C SER A 3 4.14 6.54 -13.41
N SER A 4 3.55 6.74 -12.24
CA SER A 4 3.51 5.77 -11.13
C SER A 4 2.91 4.42 -11.52
N ASP A 5 1.78 4.41 -12.24
CA ASP A 5 1.14 3.16 -12.68
C ASP A 5 2.07 2.35 -13.60
N LYS A 6 2.77 3.04 -14.51
CA LYS A 6 3.74 2.40 -15.41
C LYS A 6 4.95 1.85 -14.64
N ALA A 7 5.41 2.58 -13.64
CA ALA A 7 6.54 2.15 -12.81
C ALA A 7 6.19 0.91 -11.97
N LEU A 8 5.01 0.85 -11.36
CA LEU A 8 4.53 -0.36 -10.65
C LEU A 8 4.36 -1.55 -11.59
N LYS A 9 3.79 -1.34 -12.78
CA LYS A 9 3.68 -2.41 -13.77
C LYS A 9 5.06 -2.94 -14.17
N ASN A 10 6.01 -2.04 -14.44
CA ASN A 10 7.37 -2.44 -14.80
C ASN A 10 8.06 -3.21 -13.66
N ALA A 11 7.89 -2.76 -12.41
CA ALA A 11 8.42 -3.44 -11.24
C ALA A 11 7.84 -4.86 -11.12
N PHE A 12 6.54 -5.04 -11.38
CA PHE A 12 5.92 -6.35 -11.39
C PHE A 12 6.42 -7.25 -12.52
N ASP A 13 6.40 -6.75 -13.75
CA ASP A 13 6.84 -7.49 -14.94
C ASP A 13 8.30 -7.95 -14.83
N ARG A 14 9.14 -7.12 -14.18
CA ARG A 14 10.58 -7.38 -13.98
C ARG A 14 10.90 -8.03 -12.63
N ARG A 15 9.90 -8.34 -11.80
CA ARG A 15 10.06 -8.94 -10.47
C ARG A 15 10.99 -8.18 -9.54
N GLN A 16 10.85 -6.85 -9.52
CA GLN A 16 11.68 -5.95 -8.71
C GLN A 16 11.05 -5.71 -7.34
N SER A 17 11.89 -5.58 -6.33
CA SER A 17 11.56 -5.36 -4.91
C SER A 17 12.38 -4.20 -4.34
N ASN A 18 12.12 -3.79 -3.10
CA ASN A 18 12.76 -2.67 -2.40
C ASN A 18 12.65 -1.35 -3.19
N LEU A 19 11.45 -1.07 -3.70
CA LEU A 19 11.18 0.15 -4.47
C LEU A 19 10.29 1.08 -3.67
N GLN A 20 10.81 2.25 -3.30
CA GLN A 20 9.97 3.32 -2.76
C GLN A 20 9.16 3.96 -3.89
N ILE A 21 7.84 3.80 -3.86
CA ILE A 21 6.96 4.22 -4.95
C ILE A 21 5.56 4.55 -4.45
N GLY A 22 4.96 5.56 -5.09
CA GLY A 22 3.57 5.95 -4.85
C GLY A 22 2.68 5.68 -6.03
N GLY A 23 1.39 5.59 -5.76
CA GLY A 23 0.35 5.35 -6.74
C GLY A 23 -1.04 5.50 -6.15
N SER A 24 -2.03 5.01 -6.88
CA SER A 24 -3.41 4.95 -6.37
C SER A 24 -4.14 3.75 -6.93
N GLY A 25 -5.07 3.22 -6.16
CA GLY A 25 -5.90 2.10 -6.58
C GLY A 25 -7.27 2.11 -5.93
N ARG A 26 -8.15 1.29 -6.49
CA ARG A 26 -9.50 1.07 -5.96
C ARG A 26 -9.48 -0.14 -5.03
N VAL A 27 -10.06 -0.02 -3.85
CA VAL A 27 -10.19 -1.14 -2.92
C VAL A 27 -11.12 -2.19 -3.52
N ILE A 28 -10.62 -3.41 -3.69
CA ILE A 28 -11.42 -4.55 -4.19
C ILE A 28 -11.69 -5.60 -3.12
N ALA A 29 -10.90 -5.62 -2.03
CA ALA A 29 -11.13 -6.50 -0.90
C ALA A 29 -10.59 -5.89 0.40
N LEU A 30 -11.33 -6.08 1.49
CA LEU A 30 -10.87 -5.86 2.85
C LEU A 30 -10.51 -7.22 3.46
N LEU A 31 -9.36 -7.29 4.12
CA LEU A 31 -8.93 -8.49 4.82
C LEU A 31 -9.05 -8.27 6.33
N ALA A 32 -9.10 -9.35 7.10
CA ALA A 32 -8.99 -9.25 8.55
C ALA A 32 -7.65 -8.60 8.92
N ASP A 33 -7.67 -7.76 9.95
CA ASP A 33 -6.44 -7.19 10.51
C ASP A 33 -5.52 -8.34 10.95
N ASP A 34 -4.23 -8.22 10.61
CA ASP A 34 -3.21 -9.13 11.11
C ASP A 34 -2.77 -8.65 12.49
N LEU A 35 -3.04 -9.46 13.51
CA LEU A 35 -2.78 -9.12 14.91
C LEU A 35 -1.56 -9.86 15.48
N LYS A 36 -0.81 -10.60 14.65
CA LYS A 36 0.38 -11.34 15.10
C LYS A 36 1.64 -10.52 14.88
N GLY A 37 2.42 -10.31 15.93
CA GLY A 37 3.58 -9.43 15.87
C GLY A 37 3.14 -7.96 15.77
N SER A 38 3.76 -7.18 14.89
CA SER A 38 3.25 -5.84 14.56
C SER A 38 1.90 -5.95 13.88
N ARG A 39 0.94 -5.15 14.35
CA ARG A 39 -0.45 -5.19 13.87
C ARG A 39 -0.54 -4.49 12.52
N HIS A 40 -1.28 -5.09 11.58
CA HIS A 40 -1.48 -4.51 10.26
C HIS A 40 -2.94 -4.52 9.82
N GLN A 41 -3.42 -3.40 9.30
CA GLN A 41 -4.61 -3.39 8.46
C GLN A 41 -4.22 -3.86 7.05
N LYS A 42 -4.96 -4.83 6.51
CA LYS A 42 -4.70 -5.40 5.18
C LYS A 42 -5.89 -5.23 4.25
N PHE A 43 -5.62 -4.80 3.03
CA PHE A 43 -6.64 -4.68 1.97
C PHE A 43 -5.97 -4.79 0.60
N ILE A 44 -6.76 -5.11 -0.41
CA ILE A 44 -6.29 -5.28 -1.78
C ILE A 44 -6.78 -4.11 -2.63
N LEU A 45 -5.84 -3.50 -3.34
CA LEU A 45 -6.10 -2.50 -4.37
C LEU A 45 -6.06 -3.14 -5.75
N GLU A 46 -6.96 -2.72 -6.63
CA GLU A 46 -6.80 -2.83 -8.08
C GLU A 46 -6.20 -1.53 -8.59
N LEU A 47 -5.05 -1.62 -9.25
CA LEU A 47 -4.37 -0.50 -9.87
C LEU A 47 -4.97 -0.21 -11.27
N ALA A 48 -4.71 0.97 -11.81
CA ALA A 48 -5.17 1.34 -13.16
C ALA A 48 -4.62 0.43 -14.28
N THR A 49 -3.60 -0.39 -13.97
CA THR A 49 -3.00 -1.39 -14.85
C THR A 49 -3.74 -2.74 -14.83
N GLY A 50 -4.75 -2.91 -13.97
CA GLY A 50 -5.41 -4.18 -13.70
C GLY A 50 -4.65 -5.10 -12.74
N GLN A 51 -3.43 -4.72 -12.35
CA GLN A 51 -2.66 -5.44 -11.33
C GLN A 51 -3.29 -5.26 -9.95
N THR A 52 -3.26 -6.32 -9.14
CA THR A 52 -3.63 -6.25 -7.73
C THR A 52 -2.43 -5.92 -6.85
N LEU A 53 -2.65 -5.19 -5.75
CA LEU A 53 -1.61 -4.84 -4.79
C LEU A 53 -2.15 -5.04 -3.38
N LEU A 54 -1.47 -5.87 -2.57
CA LEU A 54 -1.79 -5.98 -1.15
C LEU A 54 -1.19 -4.79 -0.41
N VAL A 55 -2.00 -4.02 0.30
CA VAL A 55 -1.49 -3.03 1.26
C VAL A 55 -1.41 -3.67 2.64
N ALA A 56 -0.26 -3.57 3.30
CA ALA A 56 -0.01 -3.99 4.67
C ALA A 56 0.37 -2.76 5.51
N HIS A 57 -0.65 -2.06 6.02
CA HIS A 57 -0.48 -0.82 6.77
C HIS A 57 -0.29 -1.11 8.26
N ASN A 58 0.88 -0.78 8.81
CA ASN A 58 1.19 -1.03 10.22
C ASN A 58 0.39 -0.08 11.14
N ILE A 59 -0.59 -0.64 11.85
CA ILE A 59 -1.50 0.12 12.73
C ILE A 59 -0.99 0.29 14.17
N ASP A 60 0.24 -0.17 14.45
CA ASP A 60 0.96 0.24 15.66
C ASP A 60 1.64 1.59 15.49
N LEU A 61 2.00 1.94 14.24
CA LEU A 61 2.79 3.13 13.92
C LEU A 61 1.94 4.26 13.33
N ALA A 62 0.83 3.93 12.68
CA ALA A 62 -0.10 4.88 12.08
C ALA A 62 -1.56 4.51 12.41
N PRO A 63 -2.52 5.45 12.38
CA PRO A 63 -3.92 5.13 12.64
C PRO A 63 -4.51 4.18 11.57
N ARG A 64 -5.29 3.18 11.99
CA ARG A 64 -6.11 2.35 11.09
C ARG A 64 -7.10 3.23 10.31
N ILE A 65 -7.34 2.94 9.04
CA ILE A 65 -8.41 3.57 8.26
C ILE A 65 -9.74 2.92 8.67
N SER A 66 -10.49 3.56 9.57
CA SER A 66 -11.74 3.04 10.12
C SER A 66 -12.89 3.01 9.10
N GLY A 67 -12.96 3.98 8.20
CA GLY A 67 -14.03 4.12 7.20
C GLY A 67 -13.75 3.49 5.84
N LEU A 68 -12.72 2.64 5.72
CA LEU A 68 -12.33 2.04 4.44
C LEU A 68 -13.36 1.01 3.97
N SER A 69 -13.85 1.16 2.75
CA SER A 69 -14.84 0.29 2.12
C SER A 69 -14.38 -0.22 0.76
N VAL A 70 -14.93 -1.37 0.32
CA VAL A 70 -14.73 -1.84 -1.07
C VAL A 70 -15.33 -0.82 -2.03
N GLY A 71 -14.58 -0.48 -3.08
CA GLY A 71 -14.92 0.56 -4.04
C GLY A 71 -14.22 1.90 -3.78
N ASP A 72 -13.67 2.12 -2.59
CA ASP A 72 -12.99 3.36 -2.26
C ASP A 72 -11.69 3.54 -3.03
N GLN A 73 -11.34 4.80 -3.32
CA GLN A 73 -10.04 5.14 -3.89
C GLN A 73 -9.05 5.42 -2.76
N VAL A 74 -7.87 4.80 -2.82
CA VAL A 74 -6.76 5.06 -1.91
C VAL A 74 -5.55 5.50 -2.72
N LYS A 75 -4.89 6.58 -2.30
CA LYS A 75 -3.53 6.89 -2.76
C LYS A 75 -2.54 6.39 -1.72
N PHE A 76 -1.37 5.96 -2.17
CA PHE A 76 -0.35 5.42 -1.29
C PHE A 76 1.02 5.90 -1.73
N PHE A 77 1.94 5.92 -0.76
CA PHE A 77 3.38 5.98 -0.96
C PHE A 77 4.02 5.09 0.10
N GLY A 78 4.97 4.26 -0.30
CA GLY A 78 5.63 3.31 0.58
C GLY A 78 6.60 2.45 -0.21
N GLU A 79 7.03 1.35 0.40
CA GLU A 79 7.92 0.39 -0.27
C GLU A 79 7.10 -0.74 -0.91
N TYR A 80 7.44 -1.03 -2.16
CA TYR A 80 6.88 -2.13 -2.94
C TYR A 80 7.79 -3.36 -2.90
N GLU A 81 7.19 -4.49 -2.57
CA GLU A 81 7.80 -5.82 -2.59
C GLU A 81 7.10 -6.75 -3.57
N TRP A 82 7.87 -7.43 -4.43
CA TRP A 82 7.31 -8.32 -5.43
C TRP A 82 6.80 -9.63 -4.83
N ASN A 83 5.67 -10.11 -5.35
CA ASN A 83 5.24 -11.50 -5.26
C ASN A 83 4.38 -11.87 -6.48
N ALA A 84 4.10 -13.16 -6.65
CA ALA A 84 3.29 -13.65 -7.78
C ALA A 84 1.80 -13.19 -7.76
N LYS A 85 1.33 -12.54 -6.68
CA LYS A 85 -0.04 -12.01 -6.51
C LYS A 85 -0.13 -10.50 -6.77
N GLY A 86 0.90 -9.92 -7.41
CA GLY A 86 0.94 -8.50 -7.75
C GLY A 86 1.69 -7.62 -6.75
N GLY A 87 2.28 -8.21 -5.71
CA GLY A 87 3.16 -7.52 -4.77
C GLY A 87 2.47 -7.02 -3.49
N VAL A 88 3.28 -6.47 -2.60
CA VAL A 88 2.89 -5.88 -1.32
C VAL A 88 3.39 -4.45 -1.25
N MET A 89 2.55 -3.55 -0.75
CA MET A 89 2.89 -2.20 -0.35
C MET A 89 2.92 -2.14 1.18
N HIS A 90 4.09 -1.85 1.73
CA HIS A 90 4.32 -1.67 3.17
C HIS A 90 5.11 -0.39 3.42
N TRP A 91 5.57 -0.14 4.65
CA TRP A 91 6.21 1.13 5.03
C TRP A 91 5.36 2.37 4.71
N THR A 92 4.03 2.23 4.77
CA THR A 92 3.08 3.33 4.53
C THR A 92 2.86 4.18 5.79
N HIS A 93 3.93 4.42 6.54
CA HIS A 93 3.94 5.18 7.81
C HIS A 93 5.29 5.86 7.99
N HIS A 94 5.37 6.80 8.93
CA HIS A 94 6.65 7.37 9.34
C HIS A 94 7.53 6.30 10.03
N ASP A 95 8.83 6.28 9.77
CA ASP A 95 9.79 5.50 10.57
C ASP A 95 10.25 6.33 11.77
N PRO A 96 9.85 6.00 13.02
CA PRO A 96 10.22 6.77 14.20
C PRO A 96 11.73 6.87 14.45
N LYS A 97 12.52 5.96 13.85
CA LYS A 97 13.99 5.94 13.98
C LYS A 97 14.70 6.57 12.79
N GLY A 98 13.99 6.97 11.74
CA GLY A 98 14.54 7.63 10.55
C GLY A 98 15.59 6.80 9.79
N ARG A 99 15.48 5.47 9.83
CA ARG A 99 16.40 4.53 9.16
C ARG A 99 15.89 4.09 7.79
N HIS A 100 14.58 4.19 7.57
CA HIS A 100 13.91 3.87 6.31
C HIS A 100 13.11 5.08 5.81
N GLU A 101 12.98 5.20 4.49
CA GLU A 101 12.05 6.19 3.92
C GLU A 101 10.62 5.85 4.35
N GLY A 102 9.94 6.82 4.95
CA GLY A 102 8.56 6.64 5.39
C GLY A 102 7.57 6.67 4.24
N GLY A 103 6.31 6.44 4.57
CA GLY A 103 5.23 6.44 3.61
C GLY A 103 3.92 6.90 4.22
N TRP A 104 2.85 6.79 3.43
CA TRP A 104 1.53 7.23 3.83
C TRP A 104 0.43 6.55 3.01
N LEU A 105 -0.78 6.54 3.55
CA LEU A 105 -2.02 6.32 2.81
C LEU A 105 -2.87 7.60 2.81
N VAL A 106 -3.59 7.84 1.72
CA VAL A 106 -4.62 8.89 1.65
C VAL A 106 -5.95 8.26 1.30
N HIS A 107 -6.96 8.49 2.14
CA HIS A 107 -8.34 8.10 1.93
C HIS A 107 -9.25 9.29 2.28
N ASN A 108 -10.18 9.63 1.39
CA ASN A 108 -11.12 10.75 1.55
C ASN A 108 -10.47 12.09 2.01
N GLY A 109 -9.26 12.36 1.55
CA GLY A 109 -8.50 13.59 1.88
C GLY A 109 -7.73 13.54 3.20
N THR A 110 -7.86 12.47 3.99
CA THR A 110 -7.09 12.25 5.22
C THR A 110 -5.83 11.45 4.94
N ILE A 111 -4.70 11.90 5.49
CA ILE A 111 -3.40 11.20 5.46
C ILE A 111 -3.27 10.32 6.70
N TYR A 112 -2.81 9.09 6.50
CA TYR A 112 -2.49 8.11 7.55
C TYR A 112 -1.01 7.75 7.42
N GLN A 113 -0.19 8.09 8.43
CA GLN A 113 1.24 7.79 8.52
C GLN A 113 1.76 7.80 9.96
#